data_AF-X1FXA6-F1
#
_entry.id   AF-X1FXA6-F1
#
_cell.length_a   1.000
_cell.length_b   1.000
_cell.length_c   1.000
_cell.angle_alpha   90.00
_cell.angle_beta   90.00
_cell.angle_gamma   90.00
#
_symmetry.space_group_name_H-M   'P 1'
#
loop_
_entity.id
_entity.type
_entity.pdbx_description
1 polymer ?
#
loop_
_entity_poly.entity_id
_entity_poly.type
_entity_poly.pdbx_seq_one_letter_code
_entity_poly.pdbx_strand_id
1 'polypeptide(L)'
;MSKNDDAIINRLDELYKGADQNVKKLPFNSNTKYALFSDLHLGDGKKADNFARNKETMMFALNHYKKNGYSLILLGDVEELWQFDLIRIQNRYDKNIYNLIRSFTDNKVYRIFGNHDREWKRPPDPILNDENLPHGTHEAIMLGDDIFLVHGHQGDYFCDKVVWFSKFWARGAKSLVPVGKMFGYENRSAAKSQIPKRREKLYYNWAKDNKVILICGHTHNAIFASRSYYWWLKE
;
A
#
# COMPACT_ATOMS: atom_id res chain seq x y z
N MET A 1 19.19 12.08 13.70
CA MET A 1 18.48 11.26 12.71
C MET A 1 19.49 10.56 11.81
N SER A 2 19.11 9.46 11.15
CA SER A 2 19.98 8.81 10.16
C SER A 2 19.81 9.47 8.79
N LYS A 3 20.77 9.33 7.86
CA LYS A 3 20.60 9.80 6.47
C LYS A 3 19.34 9.25 5.79
N ASN A 4 18.91 8.05 6.18
CA ASN A 4 17.67 7.45 5.67
C ASN A 4 16.43 8.13 6.26
N ASP A 5 16.46 8.45 7.56
CA ASP A 5 15.36 9.16 8.22
C ASP A 5 15.18 10.56 7.62
N ASP A 6 16.29 11.25 7.35
CA ASP A 6 16.26 12.58 6.72
C ASP A 6 15.65 12.51 5.31
N ALA A 7 16.00 11.49 4.52
CA ALA A 7 15.46 11.28 3.18
C ALA A 7 13.94 10.99 3.21
N ILE A 8 13.48 10.19 4.18
CA ILE A 8 12.07 9.91 4.41
C ILE A 8 11.31 11.20 4.73
N ILE A 9 11.79 11.99 5.70
CA ILE A 9 11.14 13.25 6.09
C ILE A 9 11.11 14.24 4.93
N ASN A 10 12.21 14.40 4.21
CA ASN A 10 12.27 15.29 3.06
C ASN A 10 11.25 14.88 1.99
N ARG A 11 11.10 13.58 1.70
CA ARG A 11 10.12 13.12 0.72
C ARG A 11 8.68 13.33 1.18
N LEU A 12 8.38 13.12 2.46
CA LEU A 12 7.07 13.44 3.03
C LEU A 12 6.76 14.93 2.93
N ASP A 13 7.74 15.78 3.24
CA ASP A 13 7.61 17.24 3.11
C ASP A 13 7.36 17.68 1.66
N GLU A 14 8.10 17.13 0.69
CA GLU A 14 7.91 17.42 -0.74
C GLU A 14 6.49 17.09 -1.21
N LEU A 15 5.97 15.92 -0.84
CA LEU A 15 4.63 15.49 -1.20
C LEU A 15 3.57 16.32 -0.47
N TYR A 16 3.71 16.53 0.85
CA TYR A 16 2.70 17.21 1.66
C TYR A 16 2.59 18.71 1.35
N LYS A 17 3.72 19.41 1.21
CA LYS A 17 3.75 20.86 0.96
C LYS A 17 3.37 21.24 -0.47
N GLY A 18 3.03 20.26 -1.31
CA GLY A 18 2.47 20.47 -2.65
C GLY A 18 3.47 20.95 -3.69
N ALA A 19 4.78 20.76 -3.46
CA ALA A 19 5.79 21.00 -4.47
C ALA A 19 5.75 19.93 -5.58
N ASP A 20 5.22 18.74 -5.27
CA ASP A 20 5.12 17.61 -6.19
C ASP A 20 3.68 17.46 -6.72
N GLN A 21 3.53 17.37 -8.04
CA GLN A 21 2.24 17.13 -8.70
C GLN A 21 1.74 15.68 -8.53
N ASN A 22 2.55 14.81 -7.92
CA ASN A 22 2.26 13.39 -7.74
C ASN A 22 1.34 13.08 -6.53
N VAL A 23 0.50 14.04 -6.14
CA VAL A 23 -0.46 13.93 -5.04
C VAL A 23 -1.89 14.14 -5.54
N LYS A 24 -2.73 13.12 -5.40
CA LYS A 24 -4.15 13.23 -5.76
C LYS A 24 -4.93 13.83 -4.59
N LYS A 25 -5.63 14.93 -4.82
CA LYS A 25 -6.59 15.48 -3.85
C LYS A 25 -7.97 14.88 -4.08
N LEU A 26 -8.61 14.41 -3.00
CA LEU A 26 -9.96 13.89 -2.99
C LEU A 26 -10.79 14.60 -1.91
N PRO A 27 -12.10 14.78 -2.12
CA PRO A 27 -12.96 15.44 -1.14
C PRO A 27 -13.09 14.60 0.14
N PHE A 28 -13.20 15.28 1.29
CA PHE A 28 -13.56 14.64 2.55
C PHE A 28 -14.66 15.45 3.23
N ASN A 29 -15.90 14.97 3.14
CA ASN A 29 -17.08 15.61 3.72
C ASN A 29 -18.13 14.56 4.14
N SER A 30 -19.26 15.01 4.68
CA SER A 30 -20.32 14.13 5.21
C SER A 30 -20.92 13.15 4.19
N ASN A 31 -20.73 13.39 2.89
CA ASN A 31 -21.28 12.57 1.82
C ASN A 31 -20.24 11.62 1.21
N THR A 32 -18.97 11.70 1.63
CA THR A 32 -17.90 10.84 1.13
C THR A 32 -17.64 9.68 2.08
N LYS A 33 -17.44 8.48 1.53
CA LYS A 33 -17.06 7.28 2.29
C LYS A 33 -15.92 6.58 1.55
N TYR A 34 -14.84 6.28 2.26
CA TYR A 34 -13.66 5.63 1.68
C TYR A 34 -13.37 4.31 2.38
N ALA A 35 -13.06 3.28 1.59
CA ALA A 35 -12.51 2.01 2.05
C ALA A 35 -11.07 1.90 1.56
N LEU A 36 -10.12 1.75 2.48
CA LEU A 36 -8.69 1.71 2.18
C LEU A 36 -8.19 0.27 2.26
N PHE A 37 -7.46 -0.18 1.25
CA PHE A 37 -6.75 -1.46 1.24
C PHE A 37 -5.31 -1.24 0.81
N SER A 38 -4.38 -1.95 1.43
CA SER A 38 -2.95 -1.91 1.12
C SER A 38 -2.34 -3.29 1.34
N ASP A 39 -1.12 -3.52 0.84
CA ASP A 39 -0.35 -4.74 1.08
C ASP A 39 -1.16 -6.01 0.78
N LEU A 40 -1.90 -5.99 -0.34
CA LEU A 40 -2.68 -7.14 -0.78
C LEU A 40 -1.75 -8.22 -1.34
N HIS A 41 -0.68 -7.82 -2.05
CA HIS A 41 0.34 -8.72 -2.60
C HIS A 41 -0.26 -9.86 -3.45
N LEU A 42 -1.12 -9.52 -4.42
CA LEU A 42 -1.71 -10.46 -5.37
C LEU A 42 -0.61 -11.21 -6.15
N GLY A 43 -0.61 -12.54 -6.09
CA GLY A 43 0.36 -13.41 -6.77
C GLY A 43 -0.25 -14.28 -7.86
N ASP A 44 0.26 -15.51 -8.04
CA ASP A 44 -0.20 -16.45 -9.07
C ASP A 44 -1.21 -17.51 -8.57
N GLY A 45 -1.69 -17.39 -7.34
CA GLY A 45 -2.61 -18.32 -6.69
C GLY A 45 -1.98 -19.63 -6.22
N LYS A 46 -0.67 -19.85 -6.42
CA LYS A 46 0.03 -21.06 -5.97
C LYS A 46 0.57 -20.88 -4.55
N LYS A 47 1.32 -21.87 -4.05
CA LYS A 47 1.82 -21.92 -2.66
C LYS A 47 2.63 -20.68 -2.21
N ALA A 48 3.30 -19.98 -3.13
CA ALA A 48 4.07 -18.78 -2.82
C ALA A 48 3.21 -17.51 -2.75
N ASP A 49 2.00 -17.54 -3.32
CA ASP A 49 1.04 -16.45 -3.23
C ASP A 49 0.38 -16.46 -1.85
N ASN A 50 0.64 -15.42 -1.06
CA ASN A 50 0.08 -15.29 0.28
C ASN A 50 -1.36 -14.72 0.26
N PHE A 51 -1.73 -13.95 -0.76
CA PHE A 51 -3.08 -13.44 -0.95
C PHE A 51 -4.08 -14.54 -1.29
N ALA A 52 -3.65 -15.62 -1.94
CA ALA A 52 -4.52 -16.69 -2.43
C ALA A 52 -5.57 -17.19 -1.41
N ARG A 53 -5.22 -17.24 -0.13
CA ARG A 53 -6.13 -17.66 0.97
C ARG A 53 -7.15 -16.58 1.38
N ASN A 54 -6.87 -15.31 1.08
CA ASN A 54 -7.71 -14.15 1.43
C ASN A 54 -8.67 -13.73 0.31
N LYS A 55 -8.63 -14.39 -0.84
CA LYS A 55 -9.42 -14.02 -2.02
C LYS A 55 -10.91 -13.86 -1.70
N GLU A 56 -11.53 -14.85 -1.07
CA GLU A 56 -12.97 -14.82 -0.80
C GLU A 56 -13.34 -13.73 0.22
N THR A 57 -12.50 -13.51 1.24
CA THR A 57 -12.65 -12.41 2.20
C THR A 57 -12.58 -11.05 1.51
N MET A 58 -11.63 -10.88 0.59
CA MET A 58 -11.49 -9.65 -0.19
C MET A 58 -12.71 -9.42 -1.09
N MET A 59 -13.21 -10.47 -1.76
CA MET A 59 -14.42 -10.39 -2.58
C MET A 59 -15.65 -9.99 -1.74
N PHE A 60 -15.80 -10.54 -0.54
CA PHE A 60 -16.87 -10.16 0.37
C PHE A 60 -16.78 -8.67 0.78
N ALA A 61 -15.58 -8.22 1.18
CA ALA A 61 -15.35 -6.83 1.57
C ALA A 61 -15.62 -5.84 0.42
N LEU A 62 -15.09 -6.11 -0.78
CA LEU A 62 -15.32 -5.28 -1.96
C LEU A 62 -16.80 -5.16 -2.30
N ASN A 63 -17.55 -6.27 -2.28
CA ASN A 63 -19.00 -6.24 -2.52
C ASN A 63 -19.74 -5.44 -1.45
N HIS A 64 -19.37 -5.59 -0.18
CA HIS A 64 -19.95 -4.82 0.91
C HIS A 64 -19.72 -3.31 0.69
N TYR A 65 -18.47 -2.89 0.48
CA TYR A 65 -18.15 -1.47 0.32
C TYR A 65 -18.81 -0.87 -0.93
N LYS A 66 -18.81 -1.60 -2.05
CA LYS A 66 -19.52 -1.20 -3.26
C LYS A 66 -21.02 -0.99 -3.00
N LYS A 67 -21.69 -1.99 -2.39
CA LYS A 67 -23.14 -1.93 -2.10
C LYS A 67 -23.50 -0.76 -1.18
N ASN A 68 -22.60 -0.39 -0.27
CA ASN A 68 -22.81 0.69 0.69
C ASN A 68 -22.29 2.07 0.22
N GLY A 69 -21.96 2.20 -1.07
CA GLY A 69 -21.67 3.47 -1.71
C GLY A 69 -20.26 4.04 -1.45
N TYR A 70 -19.34 3.23 -0.93
CA TYR A 70 -17.96 3.64 -0.68
C TYR A 70 -17.19 3.84 -1.99
N SER A 71 -16.24 4.77 -1.96
CA SER A 71 -15.12 4.82 -2.88
C SER A 71 -13.98 3.95 -2.34
N LEU A 72 -13.25 3.30 -3.23
CA LEU A 72 -12.13 2.43 -2.92
C LEU A 72 -10.81 3.19 -3.08
N ILE A 73 -9.92 3.06 -2.10
CA ILE A 73 -8.53 3.54 -2.19
C ILE A 73 -7.60 2.33 -2.05
N LEU A 74 -6.82 2.09 -3.10
CA LEU A 74 -5.74 1.11 -3.12
C LEU A 74 -4.42 1.82 -2.77
N LEU A 75 -3.99 1.65 -1.52
CA LEU A 75 -2.88 2.37 -0.90
C LEU A 75 -1.53 1.66 -1.11
N GLY A 76 -1.22 1.27 -2.35
CA GLY A 76 0.04 0.61 -2.73
C GLY A 76 0.14 -0.88 -2.37
N ASP A 77 1.10 -1.56 -3.00
CA ASP A 77 1.40 -2.99 -2.85
C ASP A 77 0.17 -3.89 -3.10
N VAL A 78 -0.57 -3.58 -4.17
CA VAL A 78 -1.69 -4.42 -4.60
C VAL A 78 -1.16 -5.68 -5.27
N GLU A 79 -0.25 -5.55 -6.24
CA GLU A 79 0.41 -6.69 -6.90
C GLU A 79 1.78 -7.01 -6.31
N GLU A 80 2.10 -8.30 -6.22
CA GLU A 80 3.42 -8.77 -5.81
C GLU A 80 4.34 -8.92 -7.04
N LEU A 81 4.68 -7.79 -7.70
CA LEU A 81 5.49 -7.81 -8.93
C LEU A 81 6.96 -8.16 -8.67
N TRP A 82 7.38 -8.18 -7.40
CA TRP A 82 8.72 -8.67 -7.09
C TRP A 82 8.78 -10.16 -7.36
N GLN A 83 7.79 -10.97 -6.95
CA GLN A 83 7.84 -12.44 -7.10
C GLN A 83 7.14 -12.98 -8.36
N PHE A 84 6.17 -12.26 -8.90
CA PHE A 84 5.33 -12.74 -10.00
C PHE A 84 5.35 -11.78 -11.19
N ASP A 85 5.16 -12.32 -12.39
CA ASP A 85 4.90 -11.50 -13.56
C ASP A 85 3.41 -11.13 -13.61
N LEU A 86 3.11 -9.90 -14.06
CA LEU A 86 1.75 -9.36 -14.11
C LEU A 86 0.77 -10.30 -14.82
N ILE A 87 1.18 -10.91 -15.95
CA ILE A 87 0.32 -11.80 -16.72
C ILE A 87 -0.17 -13.00 -15.88
N ARG A 88 0.64 -13.51 -14.95
CA ARG A 88 0.24 -14.62 -14.07
C ARG A 88 -0.76 -14.16 -13.03
N ILE A 89 -0.57 -12.95 -12.50
CA ILE A 89 -1.49 -12.31 -11.56
C ILE A 89 -2.84 -12.07 -12.24
N GLN A 90 -2.84 -11.45 -13.43
CA GLN A 90 -4.04 -11.21 -14.23
C GLN A 90 -4.77 -12.52 -14.58
N ASN A 91 -4.06 -13.53 -15.07
CA ASN A 91 -4.66 -14.84 -15.36
C ASN A 91 -5.39 -15.44 -14.15
N ARG A 92 -4.91 -15.15 -12.93
CA ARG A 92 -5.52 -15.64 -11.69
C ARG A 92 -6.68 -14.78 -11.20
N TYR A 93 -6.51 -13.46 -11.20
CA TYR A 93 -7.37 -12.54 -10.45
C TYR A 93 -8.25 -11.62 -11.30
N ASP A 94 -8.03 -11.59 -12.62
CA ASP A 94 -8.73 -10.64 -13.49
C ASP A 94 -10.26 -10.84 -13.47
N LYS A 95 -10.72 -12.08 -13.65
CA LYS A 95 -12.16 -12.44 -13.67
C LYS A 95 -12.87 -12.31 -12.30
N ASN A 96 -12.15 -12.01 -11.22
CA ASN A 96 -12.70 -11.96 -9.88
C ASN A 96 -12.36 -10.64 -9.15
N ILE A 97 -11.17 -10.52 -8.56
CA ILE A 97 -10.77 -9.34 -7.79
C ILE A 97 -10.73 -8.10 -8.68
N TYR A 98 -10.03 -8.13 -9.81
CA TYR A 98 -9.97 -6.95 -10.69
C TYR A 98 -11.32 -6.62 -11.28
N ASN A 99 -12.09 -7.63 -11.72
CA ASN A 99 -13.45 -7.39 -12.20
C ASN A 99 -14.34 -6.74 -11.13
N LEU A 100 -14.22 -7.15 -9.86
CA LEU A 100 -14.95 -6.51 -8.77
C LEU A 100 -14.49 -5.08 -8.51
N ILE A 101 -13.19 -4.81 -8.55
CA ILE A 101 -12.64 -3.46 -8.42
C ILE A 101 -13.14 -2.57 -9.56
N ARG A 102 -13.06 -3.03 -10.82
CA ARG A 102 -13.58 -2.33 -12.00
C ARG A 102 -15.09 -2.11 -11.96
N SER A 103 -15.83 -2.94 -11.21
CA SER A 103 -17.29 -2.81 -11.09
C SER A 103 -17.76 -1.71 -10.12
N PHE A 104 -16.84 -1.03 -9.43
CA PHE A 104 -17.18 0.23 -8.76
C PHE A 104 -17.52 1.26 -9.84
N THR A 105 -18.55 2.08 -9.61
CA THR A 105 -18.99 3.10 -10.58
C THR A 105 -17.84 4.02 -10.98
N ASP A 106 -17.93 4.63 -12.17
CA ASP A 106 -16.93 5.59 -12.67
C ASP A 106 -16.49 6.58 -11.58
N ASN A 107 -15.17 6.82 -11.51
CA ASN A 107 -14.51 7.72 -10.57
C ASN A 107 -14.62 7.35 -9.08
N LYS A 108 -14.89 6.09 -8.72
CA LYS A 108 -14.88 5.62 -7.32
C LYS A 108 -13.70 4.75 -6.90
N VAL A 109 -12.74 4.48 -7.79
CA VAL A 109 -11.51 3.78 -7.40
C VAL A 109 -10.33 4.70 -7.58
N TYR A 110 -9.51 4.79 -6.55
CA TYR A 110 -8.28 5.56 -6.53
C TYR A 110 -7.13 4.67 -6.11
N ARG A 111 -5.95 4.94 -6.65
CA ARG A 111 -4.77 4.13 -6.40
C ARG A 111 -3.53 5.00 -6.25
N ILE A 112 -2.67 4.60 -5.34
CA ILE A 112 -1.24 4.96 -5.35
C ILE A 112 -0.41 3.69 -5.52
N PHE A 113 0.82 3.83 -6.00
CA PHE A 113 1.77 2.72 -6.03
C PHE A 113 2.48 2.55 -4.68
N GLY A 114 2.91 1.34 -4.41
CA GLY A 114 3.82 0.96 -3.34
C GLY A 114 5.20 0.54 -3.88
N ASN A 115 6.02 -0.10 -3.05
CA ASN A 115 7.35 -0.56 -3.48
C ASN A 115 7.32 -1.90 -4.23
N HIS A 116 6.34 -2.77 -3.97
CA HIS A 116 6.17 -4.05 -4.69
C HIS A 116 5.56 -3.86 -6.07
N ASP A 117 4.88 -2.75 -6.30
CA ASP A 117 4.18 -2.44 -7.54
C ASP A 117 4.50 -1.03 -8.09
N ARG A 118 5.74 -0.58 -7.84
CA ARG A 118 6.29 0.72 -8.25
C ARG A 118 6.23 0.97 -9.76
N GLU A 119 6.15 -0.10 -10.55
CA GLU A 119 5.91 -0.04 -11.99
C GLU A 119 4.74 0.89 -12.33
N TRP A 120 3.71 1.00 -11.49
CA TRP A 120 2.55 1.85 -11.77
C TRP A 120 2.80 3.35 -11.66
N LYS A 121 4.03 3.80 -11.41
CA LYS A 121 4.42 5.21 -11.53
C LYS A 121 4.40 5.71 -12.98
N ARG A 122 4.56 4.84 -13.99
CA ARG A 122 4.70 5.27 -15.40
C ARG A 122 3.61 4.70 -16.32
N PRO A 123 3.51 3.37 -16.53
CA PRO A 123 2.38 2.78 -17.23
C PRO A 123 1.05 3.11 -16.55
N PRO A 124 -0.04 3.19 -17.33
CA PRO A 124 -1.39 3.20 -16.81
C PRO A 124 -1.65 2.03 -15.87
N ASP A 125 -2.53 2.25 -14.91
CA ASP A 125 -2.97 1.24 -13.95
C ASP A 125 -3.57 0.02 -14.68
N PRO A 126 -3.07 -1.21 -14.42
CA PRO A 126 -3.55 -2.42 -15.10
C PRO A 126 -5.00 -2.78 -14.75
N ILE A 127 -5.58 -2.20 -13.70
CA ILE A 127 -6.95 -2.43 -13.27
C ILE A 127 -7.88 -1.38 -13.84
N LEU A 128 -7.50 -0.10 -13.75
CA LEU A 128 -8.42 1.02 -13.94
C LEU A 128 -8.47 1.57 -15.36
N ASN A 129 -7.48 1.29 -16.23
CA ASN A 129 -7.42 1.77 -17.63
C ASN A 129 -8.05 3.18 -17.79
N ASP A 130 -7.61 4.13 -16.98
CA ASP A 130 -8.11 5.51 -17.08
C ASP A 130 -7.40 6.19 -18.26
N GLU A 131 -8.12 6.34 -19.37
CA GLU A 131 -7.64 7.04 -20.57
C GLU A 131 -7.26 8.51 -20.27
N ASN A 132 -7.73 9.08 -19.15
CA ASN A 132 -7.43 10.46 -18.72
C ASN A 132 -6.19 10.56 -17.82
N LEU A 133 -5.56 9.45 -17.47
CA LEU A 133 -4.26 9.41 -16.82
C LEU A 133 -3.19 9.08 -17.88
N PRO A 134 -2.67 10.08 -18.63
CA PRO A 134 -1.61 9.86 -19.62
C PRO A 134 -0.30 9.34 -19.00
N HIS A 135 -0.22 9.37 -17.66
CA HIS A 135 0.89 8.96 -16.83
C HIS A 135 0.36 8.10 -15.68
N GLY A 136 1.22 7.26 -15.10
CA GLY A 136 0.84 6.30 -14.06
C GLY A 136 0.20 6.90 -12.80
N THR A 137 -0.05 6.03 -11.83
CA THR A 137 -0.71 6.33 -10.55
C THR A 137 0.08 7.30 -9.67
N HIS A 138 -0.65 7.97 -8.77
CA HIS A 138 -0.07 8.96 -7.86
C HIS A 138 0.79 8.28 -6.78
N GLU A 139 1.64 9.04 -6.07
CA GLU A 139 2.46 8.52 -4.95
C GLU A 139 1.80 8.74 -3.59
N ALA A 140 0.91 9.73 -3.50
CA ALA A 140 0.15 10.03 -2.29
C ALA A 140 -1.27 10.53 -2.62
N ILE A 141 -2.14 10.48 -1.62
CA ILE A 141 -3.48 11.04 -1.67
C ILE A 141 -3.67 11.99 -0.49
N MET A 142 -4.31 13.13 -0.73
CA MET A 142 -4.82 14.01 0.33
C MET A 142 -6.35 13.90 0.36
N LEU A 143 -6.94 13.53 1.49
CA LEU A 143 -8.38 13.59 1.70
C LEU A 143 -8.72 14.86 2.49
N GLY A 144 -9.46 15.78 1.86
CA GLY A 144 -9.67 17.11 2.43
C GLY A 144 -8.33 17.85 2.60
N ASP A 145 -8.14 18.48 3.76
CA ASP A 145 -6.93 19.24 4.07
C ASP A 145 -6.05 18.58 5.15
N ASP A 146 -6.59 17.59 5.88
CA ASP A 146 -6.01 17.12 7.14
C ASP A 146 -5.66 15.62 7.16
N ILE A 147 -6.00 14.85 6.11
CA ILE A 147 -5.74 13.40 6.07
C ILE A 147 -4.83 13.08 4.89
N PHE A 148 -3.58 12.74 5.20
CA PHE A 148 -2.55 12.44 4.22
C PHE A 148 -2.31 10.93 4.15
N LEU A 149 -2.43 10.37 2.95
CA LEU A 149 -2.29 8.95 2.68
C LEU A 149 -1.04 8.70 1.84
N VAL A 150 -0.18 7.81 2.31
CA VAL A 150 1.00 7.32 1.60
C VAL A 150 1.11 5.81 1.75
N HIS A 151 1.88 5.13 0.90
CA HIS A 151 2.10 3.70 1.12
C HIS A 151 3.00 3.46 2.34
N GLY A 152 4.07 4.27 2.49
CA GLY A 152 5.03 4.18 3.59
C GLY A 152 6.43 3.73 3.18
N HIS A 153 6.70 3.59 1.88
CA HIS A 153 8.04 3.35 1.33
C HIS A 153 8.79 4.66 1.02
N GLN A 154 8.08 5.78 0.92
CA GLN A 154 8.55 7.06 0.40
C GLN A 154 9.84 7.54 1.08
N GLY A 155 10.91 7.67 0.29
CA GLY A 155 12.19 8.21 0.76
C GLY A 155 13.05 7.20 1.51
N ASP A 156 12.55 5.99 1.78
CA ASP A 156 13.34 4.94 2.40
C ASP A 156 14.24 4.25 1.37
N TYR A 157 15.54 4.42 1.53
CA TYR A 157 16.57 3.87 0.64
C TYR A 157 16.42 2.36 0.43
N PHE A 158 16.10 1.59 1.46
CA PHE A 158 16.00 0.13 1.36
C PHE A 158 14.74 -0.31 0.64
N CYS A 159 13.63 0.39 0.88
CA CYS A 159 12.37 0.10 0.21
C CYS A 159 12.32 0.66 -1.22
N ASP A 160 13.03 1.75 -1.54
CA ASP A 160 12.94 2.46 -2.82
C ASP A 160 14.11 2.23 -3.79
N LYS A 161 15.34 2.06 -3.28
CA LYS A 161 16.55 2.03 -4.13
C LYS A 161 17.17 0.64 -4.27
N VAL A 162 16.98 -0.26 -3.30
CA VAL A 162 17.49 -1.65 -3.35
C VAL A 162 16.48 -2.63 -4.00
N VAL A 163 15.36 -2.09 -4.50
CA VAL A 163 14.23 -2.83 -5.12
C VAL A 163 14.69 -3.90 -6.12
N TRP A 164 15.65 -3.59 -7.00
CA TRP A 164 16.09 -4.54 -8.03
C TRP A 164 16.80 -5.78 -7.46
N PHE A 165 17.61 -5.60 -6.42
CA PHE A 165 18.30 -6.70 -5.74
C PHE A 165 17.29 -7.54 -4.94
N SER A 166 16.41 -6.90 -4.18
CA SER A 166 15.34 -7.57 -3.43
C SER A 166 14.40 -8.35 -4.36
N LYS A 167 14.03 -7.78 -5.50
CA LYS A 167 13.21 -8.42 -6.55
C LYS A 167 13.91 -9.63 -7.16
N PHE A 168 15.19 -9.53 -7.49
CA PHE A 168 15.97 -10.65 -8.02
C PHE A 168 15.99 -11.84 -7.05
N TRP A 169 16.26 -11.60 -5.76
CA TRP A 169 16.26 -12.64 -4.74
C TRP A 169 14.85 -13.18 -4.46
N ALA A 170 13.84 -12.33 -4.42
CA ALA A 170 12.46 -12.76 -4.22
C ALA A 170 11.99 -13.72 -5.33
N ARG A 171 12.35 -13.46 -6.60
CA ARG A 171 12.08 -14.38 -7.72
C ARG A 171 12.86 -15.68 -7.60
N GLY A 172 14.16 -15.61 -7.28
CA GLY A 172 15.01 -16.79 -7.13
C GLY A 172 14.60 -17.70 -5.97
N ALA A 173 14.25 -17.10 -4.82
CA ALA A 173 13.85 -17.82 -3.61
C ALA A 173 12.42 -18.35 -3.66
N LYS A 174 11.57 -17.88 -4.59
CA LYS A 174 10.17 -18.31 -4.72
C LYS A 174 10.01 -19.84 -4.76
N SER A 175 10.87 -20.55 -5.47
CA SER A 175 10.82 -22.02 -5.59
C SER A 175 11.10 -22.73 -4.25
N LEU A 176 11.78 -22.05 -3.31
CA LEU A 176 12.08 -22.56 -1.98
C LEU A 176 10.94 -22.27 -0.98
N VAL A 177 10.07 -21.29 -1.24
CA VAL A 177 8.95 -20.95 -0.36
C VAL A 177 8.05 -22.17 -0.07
N PRO A 178 7.60 -22.97 -1.07
CA PRO A 178 6.81 -24.18 -0.81
C PRO A 178 7.52 -25.21 0.08
N VAL A 179 8.84 -25.34 -0.07
CA VAL A 179 9.68 -26.27 0.69
C VAL A 179 9.79 -25.77 2.13
N GLY A 180 10.09 -24.49 2.33
CA GLY A 180 10.06 -23.85 3.65
C GLY A 180 8.72 -24.07 4.36
N LYS A 181 7.58 -23.83 3.68
CA LYS A 181 6.24 -24.07 4.25
C LYS A 181 6.03 -25.53 4.66
N MET A 182 6.56 -26.50 3.90
CA MET A 182 6.49 -27.93 4.25
C MET A 182 7.28 -28.25 5.52
N PHE A 183 8.40 -27.57 5.76
CA PHE A 183 9.20 -27.67 6.99
C PHE A 183 8.72 -26.74 8.11
N GLY A 184 7.52 -26.16 8.00
CA GLY A 184 6.95 -25.27 9.03
C GLY A 184 7.48 -23.84 9.02
N TYR A 185 8.38 -23.49 8.10
CA TYR A 185 8.79 -22.11 7.84
C TYR A 185 7.73 -21.40 6.98
N GLU A 186 6.64 -21.02 7.62
CA GLU A 186 5.67 -20.08 7.06
C GLU A 186 5.97 -18.66 7.56
N ASN A 187 5.80 -17.66 6.69
CA ASN A 187 5.73 -16.26 7.10
C ASN A 187 4.42 -16.04 7.87
N ARG A 188 4.36 -16.53 9.12
CA ARG A 188 3.28 -16.25 10.09
C ARG A 188 3.44 -14.85 10.71
N SER A 189 4.29 -14.03 10.12
CA SER A 189 4.70 -12.71 10.60
C SER A 189 3.64 -11.63 10.45
N ALA A 190 2.50 -11.91 9.80
CA ALA A 190 1.31 -11.06 9.95
C ALA A 190 0.91 -10.89 11.44
N ALA A 191 1.31 -11.82 12.32
CA ALA A 191 1.16 -11.72 13.76
C ALA A 191 2.41 -11.24 14.52
N LYS A 192 3.53 -10.91 13.87
CA LYS A 192 4.77 -10.51 14.55
C LYS A 192 4.85 -9.00 14.78
N SER A 193 4.59 -8.67 16.05
CA SER A 193 4.92 -7.46 16.78
C SER A 193 4.19 -6.21 16.31
N GLN A 194 3.14 -5.86 17.06
CA GLN A 194 2.64 -4.50 17.21
C GLN A 194 3.69 -3.56 17.85
N ILE A 195 4.96 -3.97 17.96
CA ILE A 195 6.02 -3.18 18.57
C ILE A 195 6.38 -2.09 17.56
N PRO A 196 6.09 -0.82 17.86
CA PRO A 196 6.44 0.28 16.98
C PRO A 196 7.96 0.36 16.85
N LYS A 197 8.45 0.59 15.63
CA LYS A 197 9.88 0.77 15.37
C LYS A 197 10.17 2.24 15.11
N ARG A 198 11.44 2.52 14.85
CA ARG A 198 11.95 3.87 14.57
C ARG A 198 11.17 4.59 13.46
N ARG A 199 10.72 3.86 12.43
CA ARG A 199 9.98 4.44 11.29
C ARG A 199 8.60 4.95 11.72
N GLU A 200 7.88 4.18 12.52
CA GLU A 200 6.60 4.59 13.10
C GLU A 200 6.74 5.84 13.97
N LYS A 201 7.84 5.97 14.72
CA LYS A 201 8.12 7.16 15.55
C LYS A 201 8.37 8.38 14.68
N LEU A 202 9.14 8.19 13.62
CA LEU A 202 9.45 9.21 12.63
C LEU A 202 8.17 9.73 11.97
N TYR A 203 7.31 8.84 11.49
CA TYR A 203 6.02 9.18 10.90
C TYR A 203 5.08 9.87 11.89
N TYR A 204 5.02 9.38 13.13
CA TYR A 204 4.23 10.00 14.18
C TYR A 204 4.68 11.43 14.47
N ASN A 205 5.98 11.65 14.68
CA ASN A 205 6.52 12.97 14.96
C ASN A 205 6.30 13.93 13.80
N TRP A 206 6.58 13.49 12.58
CA TRP A 206 6.32 14.30 11.38
C TRP A 206 4.84 14.68 11.23
N ALA A 207 3.92 13.73 11.43
CA ALA A 207 2.48 13.97 11.34
C ALA A 207 2.00 14.94 12.44
N LYS A 208 2.54 14.79 13.65
CA LYS A 208 2.26 15.68 14.78
C LYS A 208 2.72 17.11 14.51
N ASP A 209 3.93 17.28 14.00
CA ASP A 209 4.52 18.60 13.71
C ASP A 209 3.76 19.32 12.59
N ASN A 210 3.28 18.57 11.59
CA ASN A 210 2.48 19.09 10.48
C ASN A 210 0.97 19.13 10.79
N LYS A 211 0.53 18.69 11.98
CA LYS A 211 -0.88 18.64 12.41
C LYS A 211 -1.81 17.90 11.44
N VAL A 212 -1.32 16.79 10.87
CA VAL A 212 -2.02 15.99 9.88
C VAL A 212 -2.27 14.58 10.40
N ILE A 213 -3.37 13.96 9.98
CA ILE A 213 -3.60 12.53 10.16
C ILE A 213 -2.87 11.80 9.03
N LEU A 214 -1.79 11.11 9.37
CA LEU A 214 -1.04 10.29 8.43
C LEU A 214 -1.53 8.84 8.46
N ILE A 215 -1.94 8.31 7.31
CA ILE A 215 -2.30 6.89 7.13
C ILE A 215 -1.29 6.26 6.17
N CYS A 216 -0.68 5.16 6.62
CA CYS A 216 0.29 4.38 5.83
C CYS A 216 -0.16 2.92 5.71
N GLY A 217 0.14 2.29 4.57
CA GLY A 217 -0.06 0.86 4.36
C GLY A 217 1.00 0.02 5.09
N HIS A 218 2.24 0.16 4.64
CA HIS A 218 3.38 -0.69 4.96
C HIS A 218 3.79 -0.73 6.45
N THR A 219 3.36 0.23 7.27
CA THR A 219 3.78 0.32 8.67
C THR A 219 2.92 -0.47 9.65
N HIS A 220 1.78 -1.04 9.21
CA HIS A 220 0.88 -1.99 9.92
C HIS A 220 0.46 -1.67 11.38
N ASN A 221 0.90 -0.57 11.97
CA ASN A 221 0.74 -0.22 13.38
C ASN A 221 -0.11 1.04 13.53
N ALA A 222 -1.22 0.94 14.27
CA ALA A 222 -2.04 2.09 14.65
C ALA A 222 -1.38 2.83 15.82
N ILE A 223 -0.60 3.87 15.52
CA ILE A 223 0.14 4.64 16.53
C ILE A 223 -0.67 5.81 17.09
N PHE A 224 -1.55 6.40 16.28
CA PHE A 224 -2.31 7.59 16.65
C PHE A 224 -3.19 7.33 17.89
N ALA A 225 -3.03 8.19 18.90
CA ALA A 225 -3.72 8.12 20.20
C ALA A 225 -3.63 6.76 20.92
N SER A 226 -2.67 5.90 20.56
CA SER A 226 -2.51 4.60 21.18
C SER A 226 -1.99 4.75 22.61
N ARG A 227 -2.84 4.44 23.58
CA ARG A 227 -2.44 4.39 25.01
C ARG A 227 -1.37 3.32 25.24
N SER A 228 -1.34 2.27 24.41
CA SER A 228 -0.35 1.19 24.47
C SER A 228 1.08 1.67 24.17
N TYR A 229 1.26 2.80 23.48
CA TYR A 229 2.58 3.32 23.09
C TYR A 229 2.94 4.64 23.76
N TYR A 230 2.16 5.10 24.75
CA TYR A 230 2.34 6.41 25.38
C TYR A 230 3.77 6.68 25.86
N TRP A 231 4.38 5.71 26.55
CA TRP A 231 5.74 5.86 27.09
C TRP A 231 6.80 5.89 25.97
N TRP A 232 6.63 5.04 24.96
CA TRP A 232 7.53 4.98 23.80
C TRP A 232 7.48 6.25 22.93
N LEU A 233 6.31 6.89 22.85
CA LEU A 233 6.11 8.17 22.18
C LEU A 233 6.63 9.37 23.00
N LYS A 234 6.85 9.21 24.31
CA LYS A 234 7.38 10.25 25.20
C LYS A 234 8.90 10.33 25.21
N GLU A 235 9.56 9.18 25.10
CA GLU A 235 11.00 9.08 24.83
C GLU A 235 11.35 9.67 23.46
#